data_AF-A0A379VJJ3-F1
#
_entry.id   AF-A0A379VJJ3-F1
#
_cell.length_a   1.000
_cell.length_b   1.000
_cell.length_c   1.000
_cell.angle_alpha   90.00
_cell.angle_beta   90.00
_cell.angle_gamma   90.00
#
_symmetry.space_group_name_H-M   'P 1'
#
loop_
_entity.id
_entity.type
_entity.pdbx_description
1 polymer ?
#
loop_
_entity_poly.entity_id
_entity_poly.type
_entity_poly.pdbx_seq_one_letter_code
_entity_poly.pdbx_strand_id
1 'polypeptide(L)'
;MKNAPNVKTLPRDKMEEAIIFAGTGAWKAAQDYQKGKGEHGDDVPPVVLDHTQLAELPHLRIVDKGRRFARVCQAGLIEQNQISMIANKLCEAGVTNAEFINEKGEKEDWTPLMKRLEDEPLMVTTRGSATPALNQMGASQRGEVLLAHYDGNLAIHADSDTVHHYNGVVWVPLSDKELQREMAQIFIDAEVAYSQNAIKSAVDTMKLGLPVMGNTARNLIGFSNGVFDTRLGQFRPHDKKDWLIVASELPFSEPAEGETLATHAPNFWKWLRRSVADNDRKADRVLVCAVHGAGEPVRLAVVS
;
A
#
# COMPACT_ATOMS: atom_id res chain seq x y z
N MET A 1 16.49 15.80 -19.14
CA MET A 1 16.37 14.61 -18.27
C MET A 1 17.73 14.35 -17.63
N LYS A 2 17.78 14.22 -16.31
CA LYS A 2 18.98 13.79 -15.59
C LYS A 2 19.16 12.29 -15.79
N ASN A 3 20.39 11.82 -15.81
CA ASN A 3 20.70 10.38 -15.87
C ASN A 3 21.05 9.90 -14.46
N ALA A 4 20.62 8.70 -14.10
CA ALA A 4 21.09 8.06 -12.88
C ALA A 4 22.61 7.83 -12.94
N PRO A 5 23.27 7.73 -11.78
CA PRO A 5 24.68 7.34 -11.70
C PRO A 5 24.96 6.11 -12.58
N ASN A 6 26.05 6.15 -13.34
CA ASN A 6 26.53 5.05 -14.18
C ASN A 6 25.63 4.64 -15.37
N VAL A 7 24.55 5.38 -15.68
CA VAL A 7 23.73 5.10 -16.87
C VAL A 7 24.46 5.40 -18.18
N LYS A 8 25.38 6.37 -18.18
CA LYS A 8 26.21 6.69 -19.35
C LYS A 8 27.33 5.69 -19.60
N THR A 9 27.67 4.89 -18.59
CA THR A 9 28.74 3.88 -18.63
C THR A 9 28.20 2.49 -18.93
N LEU A 10 26.88 2.34 -19.10
CA LEU A 10 26.26 1.09 -19.57
C LEU A 10 26.90 0.63 -20.89
N PRO A 11 26.95 -0.69 -21.14
CA PRO A 11 27.64 -1.23 -22.31
C PRO A 11 27.03 -0.70 -23.60
N ARG A 12 27.85 -0.50 -24.64
CA ARG A 12 27.36 -0.05 -25.96
C ARG A 12 26.43 -1.07 -26.61
N ASP A 13 26.60 -2.35 -26.26
CA ASP A 13 25.67 -3.40 -26.67
C ASP A 13 24.37 -3.29 -25.85
N LYS A 14 23.26 -3.17 -26.57
CA LYS A 14 21.90 -3.06 -26.02
C LYS A 14 21.29 -4.42 -25.67
N MET A 15 21.94 -5.51 -26.09
CA MET A 15 21.60 -6.87 -25.71
C MET A 15 22.28 -7.28 -24.39
N GLU A 16 23.25 -6.51 -23.93
CA GLU A 16 23.91 -6.73 -22.65
C GLU A 16 23.05 -6.24 -21.48
N GLU A 17 23.11 -6.94 -20.35
CA GLU A 17 22.27 -6.68 -19.18
C GLU A 17 22.66 -5.38 -18.46
N ALA A 18 21.70 -4.49 -18.23
CA ALA A 18 21.89 -3.37 -17.30
C ALA A 18 21.66 -3.81 -15.85
N ILE A 19 22.69 -3.68 -15.02
CA ILE A 19 22.62 -4.03 -13.59
C ILE A 19 22.32 -2.76 -12.79
N ILE A 20 21.27 -2.81 -11.98
CA ILE A 20 20.77 -1.68 -11.20
C ILE A 20 20.66 -2.10 -9.74
N PHE A 21 21.32 -1.40 -8.83
CA PHE A 21 21.10 -1.55 -7.39
C PHE A 21 20.18 -0.46 -6.88
N ALA A 22 19.14 -0.83 -6.13
CA ALA A 22 18.13 0.11 -5.63
C ALA A 22 17.85 -0.08 -4.14
N GLY A 23 17.84 1.03 -3.38
CA GLY A 23 17.56 1.06 -1.95
C GLY A 23 18.61 1.80 -1.12
N THR A 24 18.39 1.91 0.19
CA THR A 24 19.26 2.66 1.12
C THR A 24 20.72 2.15 1.19
N GLY A 25 20.96 0.91 0.76
CA GLY A 25 22.27 0.28 0.68
C GLY A 25 22.88 0.25 -0.73
N ALA A 26 22.26 0.89 -1.73
CA ALA A 26 22.60 0.72 -3.14
C ALA A 26 24.06 1.07 -3.47
N TRP A 27 24.62 2.14 -2.89
CA TRP A 27 26.03 2.50 -3.10
C TRP A 27 27.01 1.47 -2.56
N LYS A 28 26.70 0.88 -1.40
CA LYS A 28 27.55 -0.13 -0.76
C LYS A 28 27.51 -1.43 -1.58
N ALA A 29 26.31 -1.88 -1.98
CA ALA A 29 26.15 -3.06 -2.81
C ALA A 29 26.82 -2.91 -4.19
N ALA A 30 26.73 -1.73 -4.80
CA ALA A 30 27.42 -1.43 -6.06
C ALA A 30 28.95 -1.51 -5.93
N GLN A 31 29.52 -1.01 -4.84
CA GLN A 31 30.96 -1.11 -4.57
C GLN A 31 31.40 -2.54 -4.31
N ASP A 32 30.62 -3.32 -3.56
CA ASP A 32 30.92 -4.72 -3.27
C ASP A 32 30.82 -5.58 -4.55
N TYR A 33 29.86 -5.28 -5.43
CA TYR A 33 29.74 -5.91 -6.75
C TYR A 33 30.96 -5.64 -7.64
N GLN A 34 31.49 -4.42 -7.63
CA GLN A 34 32.71 -4.06 -8.36
C GLN A 34 33.96 -4.75 -7.77
N LYS A 35 34.09 -4.78 -6.44
CA LYS A 35 35.23 -5.45 -5.78
C LYS A 35 35.24 -6.96 -5.95
N GLY A 36 34.07 -7.58 -6.12
CA GLY A 36 33.92 -9.03 -6.27
C GLY A 36 34.28 -9.59 -7.66
N LYS A 37 34.38 -8.74 -8.69
CA LYS A 37 34.82 -9.14 -10.04
C LYS A 37 36.29 -8.75 -10.23
N GLY A 38 37.20 -9.71 -10.09
CA GLY A 38 38.65 -9.50 -10.24
C GLY A 38 39.10 -9.05 -11.66
N GLU A 39 40.43 -8.99 -11.86
CA GLU A 39 41.20 -8.34 -12.96
C GLU A 39 40.79 -8.60 -14.44
N HIS A 40 39.78 -9.42 -14.75
CA HIS A 40 39.41 -9.81 -16.13
C HIS A 40 37.92 -9.67 -16.50
N GLY A 41 37.10 -8.99 -15.69
CA GLY A 41 35.70 -8.71 -16.04
C GLY A 41 35.53 -7.34 -16.69
N ASP A 42 34.76 -7.25 -17.79
CA ASP A 42 34.37 -5.98 -18.40
C ASP A 42 33.82 -5.00 -17.35
N ASP A 43 34.49 -3.86 -17.22
CA ASP A 43 34.39 -2.93 -16.10
C ASP A 43 33.24 -1.93 -16.28
N VAL A 44 32.02 -2.46 -16.32
CA VAL A 44 30.81 -1.62 -16.39
C VAL A 44 30.23 -1.45 -14.99
N PRO A 45 30.32 -0.23 -14.41
CA PRO A 45 29.82 0.02 -13.08
C PRO A 45 28.28 -0.06 -13.06
N PRO A 46 27.67 -0.71 -12.06
CA PRO A 46 26.22 -0.86 -12.01
C PRO A 46 25.56 0.51 -11.75
N VAL A 47 24.33 0.66 -12.22
CA VAL A 47 23.50 1.84 -11.98
C VAL A 47 23.07 1.83 -10.51
N VAL A 48 23.18 2.97 -9.85
CA VAL A 48 22.88 3.09 -8.41
C VAL A 48 21.67 3.99 -8.21
N LEU A 49 20.64 3.47 -7.54
CA LEU A 49 19.43 4.16 -7.15
C LEU A 49 19.31 4.19 -5.63
N ASP A 50 20.01 5.13 -4.99
CA ASP A 50 19.88 5.39 -3.55
C ASP A 50 18.70 6.35 -3.28
N HIS A 51 18.36 6.62 -2.02
CA HIS A 51 17.25 7.49 -1.59
C HIS A 51 17.15 8.81 -2.38
N THR A 52 18.28 9.45 -2.70
CA THR A 52 18.31 10.67 -3.53
C THR A 52 17.87 10.44 -4.98
N GLN A 53 18.30 9.34 -5.60
CA GLN A 53 17.89 8.97 -6.96
C GLN A 53 16.47 8.41 -7.00
N LEU A 54 16.06 7.71 -5.94
CA LEU A 54 14.72 7.18 -5.76
C LEU A 54 13.69 8.32 -5.63
N ALA A 55 14.03 9.39 -4.91
CA ALA A 55 13.20 10.60 -4.85
C ALA A 55 13.10 11.32 -6.21
N GLU A 56 14.17 11.32 -7.02
CA GLU A 56 14.17 11.92 -8.37
C GLU A 56 13.72 10.95 -9.50
N LEU A 57 13.30 9.71 -9.19
CA LEU A 57 12.90 8.68 -10.17
C LEU A 57 11.96 9.16 -11.29
N PRO A 58 10.95 10.02 -11.03
CA PRO A 58 10.06 10.53 -12.09
C PRO A 58 10.79 11.25 -13.24
N HIS A 59 11.91 11.91 -12.94
CA HIS A 59 12.66 12.76 -13.88
C HIS A 59 14.05 12.21 -14.21
N LEU A 60 14.35 11.02 -13.70
CA LEU A 60 15.62 10.34 -13.84
C LEU A 60 15.53 9.23 -14.90
N ARG A 61 16.52 9.20 -15.79
CA ARG A 61 16.70 8.06 -16.71
C ARG A 61 17.57 7.02 -16.02
N ILE A 62 17.03 5.82 -15.85
CA ILE A 62 17.71 4.69 -15.19
C ILE A 62 18.38 3.69 -16.16
N VAL A 63 17.95 3.65 -17.43
CA VAL A 63 18.49 2.77 -18.49
C VAL A 63 18.51 3.54 -19.83
N ASP A 64 19.40 3.18 -20.75
CA ASP A 64 19.44 3.73 -22.10
C ASP A 64 18.29 3.22 -23.00
N LYS A 65 17.91 4.03 -23.99
CA LYS A 65 16.76 3.73 -24.85
C LYS A 65 17.03 2.52 -25.76
N GLY A 66 16.13 1.56 -25.72
CA GLY A 66 16.12 0.35 -26.54
C GLY A 66 16.99 -0.79 -26.01
N ARG A 67 17.41 -0.73 -24.74
CA ARG A 67 18.04 -1.87 -24.07
C ARG A 67 16.97 -2.92 -23.75
N ARG A 68 17.25 -4.19 -24.03
CA ARG A 68 16.26 -5.28 -23.85
C ARG A 68 16.35 -6.01 -22.52
N PHE A 69 17.51 -5.98 -21.85
CA PHE A 69 17.79 -6.75 -20.64
C PHE A 69 18.17 -5.85 -19.47
N ALA A 70 17.50 -6.02 -18.32
CA ALA A 70 17.86 -5.33 -17.09
C ALA A 70 17.69 -6.22 -15.86
N ARG A 71 18.52 -6.02 -14.84
CA ARG A 71 18.41 -6.66 -13.54
C ARG A 71 18.41 -5.62 -12.45
N VAL A 72 17.41 -5.68 -11.59
CA VAL A 72 17.25 -4.78 -10.45
C VAL A 72 17.50 -5.58 -9.17
N CYS A 73 18.53 -5.20 -8.42
CA CYS A 73 18.89 -5.80 -7.15
C CYS A 73 18.51 -4.86 -6.02
N GLN A 74 17.65 -5.32 -5.12
CA GLN A 74 17.34 -4.60 -3.89
C GLN A 74 18.56 -4.61 -2.97
N ALA A 75 18.95 -3.42 -2.52
CA ALA A 75 20.04 -3.21 -1.57
C ALA A 75 19.53 -2.35 -0.42
N GLY A 76 19.18 -3.00 0.70
CA GLY A 76 18.54 -2.36 1.84
C GLY A 76 17.05 -2.09 1.62
N LEU A 77 16.55 -1.05 2.29
CA LEU A 77 15.13 -0.71 2.28
C LEU A 77 14.76 0.04 0.99
N ILE A 78 13.69 -0.41 0.35
CA ILE A 78 13.06 0.22 -0.81
C ILE A 78 11.54 0.08 -0.67
N GLU A 79 10.80 1.13 -1.00
CA GLU A 79 9.34 1.12 -0.92
C GLU A 79 8.72 0.44 -2.14
N GLN A 80 7.55 -0.20 -1.95
CA GLN A 80 6.85 -0.91 -3.03
C GLN A 80 6.47 0.01 -4.21
N ASN A 81 6.17 1.27 -3.93
CA ASN A 81 5.90 2.28 -4.96
C ASN A 81 7.15 2.52 -5.84
N GLN A 82 8.32 2.66 -5.21
CA GLN A 82 9.59 2.86 -5.92
C GLN A 82 9.96 1.66 -6.79
N ILE A 83 9.73 0.43 -6.32
CA ILE A 83 9.90 -0.80 -7.12
C ILE A 83 9.02 -0.75 -8.38
N SER A 84 7.75 -0.39 -8.21
CA SER A 84 6.78 -0.31 -9.31
C SER A 84 7.16 0.78 -10.33
N MET A 85 7.67 1.92 -9.84
CA MET A 85 8.17 2.99 -10.71
C MET A 85 9.42 2.58 -11.49
N ILE A 86 10.34 1.84 -10.88
CA ILE A 86 11.51 1.30 -11.57
C ILE A 86 11.07 0.36 -12.69
N ALA A 87 10.13 -0.56 -12.42
CA ALA A 87 9.60 -1.46 -13.43
C ALA A 87 8.97 -0.70 -14.62
N ASN A 88 8.15 0.32 -14.35
CA ASN A 88 7.59 1.18 -15.39
C ASN A 88 8.66 1.91 -16.20
N LYS A 89 9.73 2.39 -15.56
CA LYS A 89 10.84 3.05 -16.26
C LYS A 89 11.64 2.12 -17.14
N LEU A 90 11.79 0.86 -16.76
CA LEU A 90 12.39 -0.17 -17.60
C LEU A 90 11.53 -0.43 -18.84
N CYS A 91 10.22 -0.54 -18.65
CA CYS A 91 9.26 -0.71 -19.76
C CYS A 91 9.29 0.50 -20.71
N GLU A 92 9.25 1.74 -20.19
CA GLU A 92 9.38 2.98 -20.99
C GLU A 92 10.70 3.05 -21.78
N ALA A 93 11.76 2.42 -21.27
CA ALA A 93 13.06 2.35 -21.94
C ALA A 93 13.13 1.29 -23.04
N GLY A 94 12.13 0.41 -23.15
CA GLY A 94 12.06 -0.69 -24.13
C GLY A 94 12.69 -2.00 -23.65
N VAL A 95 12.78 -2.20 -22.33
CA VAL A 95 13.27 -3.44 -21.72
C VAL A 95 12.17 -4.50 -21.80
N THR A 96 12.45 -5.61 -22.48
CA THR A 96 11.52 -6.73 -22.63
C THR A 96 11.76 -7.84 -21.60
N ASN A 97 12.98 -7.94 -21.08
CA ASN A 97 13.42 -8.97 -20.15
C ASN A 97 14.01 -8.31 -18.91
N ALA A 98 13.31 -8.45 -17.79
CA ALA A 98 13.74 -7.86 -16.53
C ALA A 98 13.69 -8.89 -15.40
N GLU A 99 14.68 -8.84 -14.52
CA GLU A 99 14.72 -9.64 -13.29
C GLU A 99 14.82 -8.73 -12.08
N PHE A 100 14.07 -9.02 -11.04
CA PHE A 100 14.21 -8.39 -9.73
C PHE A 100 14.76 -9.38 -8.71
N ILE A 101 15.78 -8.96 -7.97
CA ILE A 101 16.39 -9.76 -6.92
C ILE A 101 16.17 -9.02 -5.61
N ASN A 102 15.45 -9.65 -4.68
CA ASN A 102 15.24 -9.05 -3.37
C ASN A 102 16.50 -9.16 -2.48
N GLU A 103 16.47 -8.52 -1.31
CA GLU A 103 17.62 -8.54 -0.38
C GLU A 103 17.98 -9.95 0.13
N LYS A 104 17.02 -10.88 0.11
CA LYS A 104 17.23 -12.30 0.47
C LYS A 104 17.85 -13.13 -0.67
N GLY A 105 18.05 -12.54 -1.84
CA GLY A 105 18.58 -13.22 -3.03
C GLY A 105 17.54 -14.01 -3.82
N GLU A 106 16.25 -13.87 -3.50
CA GLU A 106 15.17 -14.49 -4.24
C GLU A 106 14.96 -13.72 -5.55
N LYS A 107 14.89 -14.46 -6.66
CA LYS A 107 14.75 -13.90 -8.00
C LYS A 107 13.29 -13.94 -8.42
N GLU A 108 12.76 -12.78 -8.76
CA GLU A 108 11.45 -12.58 -9.35
C GLU A 108 11.61 -12.23 -10.83
N ASP A 109 10.93 -12.98 -11.70
CA ASP A 109 10.94 -12.70 -13.14
C ASP A 109 9.91 -11.61 -13.47
N TRP A 110 10.40 -10.47 -13.94
CA TRP A 110 9.58 -9.36 -14.40
C TRP A 110 9.32 -9.41 -15.91
N THR A 111 9.84 -10.38 -16.66
CA THR A 111 9.55 -10.57 -18.09
C THR A 111 8.03 -10.66 -18.39
N PRO A 112 7.21 -11.38 -17.60
CA PRO A 112 5.76 -11.38 -17.78
C PRO A 112 5.11 -10.01 -17.48
N LEU A 113 5.68 -9.25 -16.54
CA LEU A 113 5.24 -7.90 -16.19
C LEU A 113 5.56 -6.92 -17.31
N MET A 114 6.73 -7.02 -17.94
CA MET A 114 7.10 -6.21 -19.11
C MET A 114 6.17 -6.48 -20.30
N LYS A 115 5.88 -7.74 -20.63
CA LYS A 115 4.92 -8.09 -21.69
C LYS A 115 3.52 -7.57 -21.41
N ARG A 116 3.05 -7.66 -20.16
CA ARG A 116 1.74 -7.13 -19.76
C ARG A 116 1.67 -5.61 -19.92
N LEU A 117 2.73 -4.89 -19.58
CA LEU A 117 2.82 -3.44 -19.75
C LEU A 117 2.98 -3.02 -21.22
N GLU A 118 3.48 -3.91 -22.08
CA GLU A 118 3.61 -3.72 -23.53
C GLU A 118 2.29 -3.99 -24.29
N ASP A 119 1.55 -5.07 -23.94
CA ASP A 119 0.28 -5.46 -24.58
C ASP A 119 -0.93 -4.65 -24.10
N GLU A 120 -0.97 -4.31 -22.80
CA GLU A 120 -1.89 -3.32 -22.25
C GLU A 120 -1.05 -2.18 -21.69
N PRO A 121 -0.79 -1.12 -22.48
CA PRO A 121 -0.37 0.13 -21.90
C PRO A 121 -1.52 0.55 -21.00
N LEU A 122 -1.42 0.24 -19.70
CA LEU A 122 -2.19 0.94 -18.70
C LEU A 122 -2.07 2.40 -19.09
N MET A 123 -3.20 3.05 -19.33
CA MET A 123 -3.30 4.50 -19.31
C MET A 123 -2.96 4.96 -17.88
N VAL A 124 -1.73 4.72 -17.44
CA VAL A 124 -1.03 5.62 -16.56
C VAL A 124 -0.87 6.85 -17.44
N THR A 125 -1.63 7.89 -17.14
CA THR A 125 -1.41 9.22 -17.68
C THR A 125 -0.04 9.72 -17.22
N THR A 126 1.05 9.14 -17.73
CA THR A 126 2.35 9.80 -17.81
C THR A 126 2.25 10.87 -18.89
N ARG A 127 1.62 11.99 -18.55
CA ARG A 127 2.03 13.25 -19.17
C ARG A 127 3.42 13.57 -18.62
N GLY A 128 4.43 13.02 -19.28
CA GLY A 128 5.77 13.57 -19.31
C GLY A 128 5.77 14.94 -19.98
N SER A 129 5.23 15.92 -19.28
CA SER A 129 5.59 17.32 -19.35
C SER A 129 5.81 17.69 -17.89
N ALA A 130 6.91 18.40 -17.58
CA ALA A 130 7.25 18.84 -16.22
C ALA A 130 6.02 18.91 -15.34
N THR A 131 5.93 18.11 -14.25
CA THR A 131 4.82 18.23 -13.30
C THR A 131 4.69 19.71 -13.04
N PRO A 132 3.58 20.35 -13.46
CA PRO A 132 3.45 21.77 -13.30
C PRO A 132 3.66 22.02 -11.81
N ALA A 133 4.38 23.08 -11.44
CA ALA A 133 4.39 23.48 -10.04
C ALA A 133 2.93 23.50 -9.54
N LEU A 134 2.65 23.09 -8.30
CA LEU A 134 1.28 22.88 -7.80
C LEU A 134 0.31 24.05 -8.11
N ASN A 135 0.83 25.27 -8.23
CA ASN A 135 0.10 26.48 -8.63
C ASN A 135 -0.31 26.54 -10.12
N GLN A 136 0.39 25.84 -11.01
CA GLN A 136 0.12 25.71 -12.45
C GLN A 136 -0.77 24.51 -12.79
N MET A 137 -0.96 23.58 -11.86
CA MET A 137 -1.85 22.43 -12.04
C MET A 137 -3.32 22.86 -12.12
N GLY A 138 -4.14 22.08 -12.82
CA GLY A 138 -5.61 22.19 -12.74
C GLY A 138 -6.13 21.74 -11.37
N ALA A 139 -7.40 22.08 -11.05
CA ALA A 139 -8.02 21.65 -9.79
C ALA A 139 -8.08 20.12 -9.66
N SER A 140 -8.38 19.40 -10.75
CA SER A 140 -8.38 17.92 -10.78
C SER A 140 -7.00 17.34 -10.50
N GLN A 141 -5.96 17.86 -11.15
CA GLN A 141 -4.58 17.41 -10.97
C GLN A 141 -4.08 17.63 -9.54
N ARG A 142 -4.42 18.78 -8.93
CA ARG A 142 -4.13 19.02 -7.51
C ARG A 142 -4.88 18.03 -6.60
N GLY A 143 -6.13 17.73 -6.93
CA GLY A 143 -6.91 16.72 -6.23
C GLY A 143 -6.30 15.32 -6.32
N GLU A 144 -5.73 14.96 -7.48
CA GLU A 144 -4.98 13.70 -7.67
C GLU A 144 -3.72 13.64 -6.79
N VAL A 145 -3.01 14.76 -6.63
CA VAL A 145 -1.86 14.84 -5.71
C VAL A 145 -2.31 14.60 -4.26
N LEU A 146 -3.43 15.20 -3.84
CA LEU A 146 -3.99 14.95 -2.51
C LEU A 146 -4.43 13.49 -2.33
N LEU A 147 -5.04 12.89 -3.34
CA LEU A 147 -5.42 11.48 -3.31
C LEU A 147 -4.19 10.56 -3.22
N ALA A 148 -3.12 10.88 -3.95
CA ALA A 148 -1.86 10.14 -3.93
C ALA A 148 -1.16 10.25 -2.57
N HIS A 149 -1.30 11.38 -1.86
CA HIS A 149 -0.78 11.53 -0.49
C HIS A 149 -1.39 10.53 0.49
N TYR A 150 -2.60 10.03 0.21
CA TYR A 150 -3.28 8.98 0.99
C TYR A 150 -3.20 7.60 0.33
N ASP A 151 -2.26 7.35 -0.59
CA ASP A 151 -2.10 6.08 -1.32
C ASP A 151 -3.37 5.61 -2.07
N GLY A 152 -4.26 6.55 -2.44
CA GLY A 152 -5.54 6.21 -3.06
C GLY A 152 -6.56 5.55 -2.10
N ASN A 153 -6.32 5.63 -0.79
CA ASN A 153 -7.17 5.04 0.25
C ASN A 153 -8.25 5.99 0.76
N LEU A 154 -8.81 6.81 -0.14
CA LEU A 154 -9.95 7.69 0.14
C LEU A 154 -11.20 7.18 -0.55
N ALA A 155 -12.34 7.27 0.14
CA ALA A 155 -13.66 6.97 -0.39
C ALA A 155 -14.69 7.95 0.15
N ILE A 156 -15.81 8.10 -0.55
CA ILE A 156 -16.87 9.03 -0.15
C ILE A 156 -18.11 8.29 0.33
N HIS A 157 -18.67 8.74 1.46
CA HIS A 157 -19.92 8.20 1.95
C HIS A 157 -21.09 8.82 1.17
N ALA A 158 -21.93 7.98 0.54
CA ALA A 158 -22.96 8.41 -0.41
C ALA A 158 -23.94 9.45 0.16
N ASP A 159 -24.38 9.26 1.41
CA ASP A 159 -25.45 10.08 2.00
C ASP A 159 -24.95 11.40 2.61
N SER A 160 -23.71 11.42 3.10
CA SER A 160 -23.17 12.52 3.90
C SER A 160 -22.10 13.32 3.18
N ASP A 161 -21.69 12.88 1.97
CA ASP A 161 -20.59 13.46 1.19
C ASP A 161 -19.27 13.53 2.00
N THR A 162 -19.17 12.76 3.09
CA THR A 162 -18.00 12.78 3.97
C THR A 162 -16.95 11.82 3.42
N VAL A 163 -15.74 12.35 3.21
CA VAL A 163 -14.61 11.53 2.79
C VAL A 163 -14.13 10.70 3.97
N HIS A 164 -13.77 9.45 3.71
CA HIS A 164 -13.17 8.56 4.71
C HIS A 164 -11.81 8.08 4.19
N HIS A 165 -10.85 7.99 5.10
CA HIS A 165 -9.53 7.43 4.85
C HIS A 165 -9.41 6.05 5.46
N TYR A 166 -8.92 5.08 4.68
CA TYR A 166 -8.67 3.73 5.16
C TYR A 166 -7.29 3.63 5.81
N ASN A 167 -7.24 3.38 7.12
CA ASN A 167 -6.00 3.32 7.90
C ASN A 167 -5.35 1.91 7.96
N GLY A 168 -5.83 0.97 7.14
CA GLY A 168 -5.42 -0.44 7.18
C GLY A 168 -6.36 -1.36 7.95
N VAL A 169 -7.26 -0.81 8.77
CA VAL A 169 -8.22 -1.56 9.61
C VAL A 169 -9.65 -1.08 9.34
N VAL A 170 -9.88 0.23 9.43
CA VAL A 170 -11.18 0.89 9.27
C VAL A 170 -11.10 2.13 8.39
N TRP A 171 -12.26 2.52 7.88
CA TRP A 171 -12.51 3.79 7.21
C TRP A 171 -12.85 4.86 8.26
N VAL A 172 -11.92 5.80 8.45
CA VAL A 172 -12.06 6.90 9.41
C VAL A 172 -12.54 8.16 8.69
N PRO A 173 -13.58 8.86 9.19
CA PRO A 173 -14.07 10.08 8.57
C PRO A 173 -12.99 11.17 8.59
N LEU A 174 -12.83 11.85 7.46
CA LEU A 174 -12.01 13.04 7.29
C LEU A 174 -12.90 14.21 6.91
N SER A 175 -12.77 15.31 7.66
CA SER A 175 -13.47 16.55 7.35
C SER A 175 -12.81 17.28 6.18
N ASP A 176 -13.61 18.07 5.45
CA ASP A 176 -13.08 18.94 4.39
C ASP A 176 -12.00 19.90 4.92
N LYS A 177 -12.08 20.32 6.19
CA LYS A 177 -11.06 21.18 6.82
C LYS A 177 -9.73 20.47 6.99
N GLU A 178 -9.74 19.18 7.33
CA GLU A 178 -8.52 18.37 7.44
C GLU A 178 -7.92 18.15 6.06
N LEU A 179 -8.72 17.77 5.06
CA LEU A 179 -8.26 17.64 3.67
C LEU A 179 -7.66 18.95 3.13
N GLN A 180 -8.26 20.10 3.44
CA GLN A 180 -7.72 21.41 3.08
C GLN A 180 -6.39 21.72 3.79
N ARG A 181 -6.22 21.30 5.04
CA ARG A 181 -4.97 21.46 5.79
C ARG A 181 -3.85 20.60 5.21
N GLU A 182 -4.13 19.34 4.91
CA GLU A 182 -3.16 18.45 4.26
C GLU A 182 -2.76 18.99 2.88
N MET A 183 -3.73 19.43 2.09
CA MET A 183 -3.43 20.07 0.81
C MET A 183 -2.57 21.33 0.98
N ALA A 184 -2.82 22.15 2.00
CA ALA A 184 -1.96 23.31 2.30
C ALA A 184 -0.54 22.88 2.66
N GLN A 185 -0.38 21.81 3.43
CA GLN A 185 0.93 21.28 3.79
C GLN A 185 1.70 20.79 2.54
N ILE A 186 1.02 20.11 1.61
CA ILE A 186 1.60 19.71 0.32
C ILE A 186 2.14 20.92 -0.46
N PHE A 187 1.44 22.05 -0.45
CA PHE A 187 1.93 23.28 -1.07
C PHE A 187 3.14 23.88 -0.35
N ILE A 188 3.14 23.86 0.98
CA ILE A 188 4.25 24.36 1.82
C ILE A 188 5.51 23.53 1.59
N ASP A 189 5.39 22.21 1.61
CA ASP A 189 6.50 21.27 1.42
C ASP A 189 7.09 21.35 0.01
N ALA A 190 6.27 21.71 -0.97
CA ALA A 190 6.72 22.00 -2.33
C ALA A 190 7.30 23.41 -2.51
N GLU A 191 7.32 24.24 -1.46
CA GLU A 191 7.74 25.65 -1.49
C GLU A 191 6.96 26.50 -2.52
N VAL A 192 5.68 26.18 -2.74
CA VAL A 192 4.81 26.86 -3.70
C VAL A 192 3.74 27.69 -2.97
N ALA A 193 3.56 28.94 -3.40
CA ALA A 193 2.49 29.77 -2.89
C ALA A 193 1.10 29.17 -3.20
N TYR A 194 0.20 29.20 -2.22
CA TYR A 194 -1.15 28.68 -2.33
C TYR A 194 -2.20 29.74 -2.02
N SER A 195 -3.44 29.48 -2.43
CA SER A 195 -4.60 30.29 -2.09
C SER A 195 -5.72 29.41 -1.57
N GLN A 196 -6.61 29.99 -0.76
CA GLN A 196 -7.78 29.27 -0.25
C GLN A 196 -8.63 28.66 -1.37
N ASN A 197 -8.82 29.38 -2.48
CA ASN A 197 -9.60 28.87 -3.63
C ASN A 197 -8.91 27.71 -4.34
N ALA A 198 -7.58 27.74 -4.47
CA ALA A 198 -6.82 26.65 -5.09
C ALA A 198 -6.88 25.36 -4.28
N ILE A 199 -6.81 25.48 -2.94
CA ILE A 199 -6.95 24.35 -2.01
C ILE A 199 -8.38 23.82 -2.04
N LYS A 200 -9.38 24.69 -1.84
CA LYS A 200 -10.78 24.28 -1.81
C LYS A 200 -11.19 23.58 -3.11
N SER A 201 -10.86 24.18 -4.26
CA SER A 201 -11.18 23.58 -5.56
C SER A 201 -10.48 22.24 -5.78
N ALA A 202 -9.27 22.03 -5.26
CA ALA A 202 -8.59 20.73 -5.32
C ALA A 202 -9.34 19.65 -4.54
N VAL A 203 -9.74 19.95 -3.30
CA VAL A 203 -10.54 19.04 -2.46
C VAL A 203 -11.89 18.75 -3.10
N ASP A 204 -12.64 19.78 -3.50
CA ASP A 204 -13.96 19.64 -4.11
C ASP A 204 -13.88 18.80 -5.41
N THR A 205 -12.86 19.02 -6.24
CA THR A 205 -12.69 18.27 -7.49
C THR A 205 -12.26 16.82 -7.24
N MET A 206 -11.41 16.57 -6.23
CA MET A 206 -11.01 15.22 -5.83
C MET A 206 -12.23 14.39 -5.43
N LYS A 207 -13.15 14.95 -4.63
CA LYS A 207 -14.36 14.25 -4.14
C LYS A 207 -15.20 13.67 -5.28
N LEU A 208 -15.28 14.36 -6.43
CA LEU A 208 -16.01 13.90 -7.61
C LEU A 208 -15.47 12.59 -8.22
N GLY A 209 -14.18 12.32 -8.04
CA GLY A 209 -13.51 11.13 -8.56
C GLY A 209 -13.37 9.99 -7.56
N LEU A 210 -13.77 10.18 -6.30
CA LEU A 210 -13.62 9.16 -5.27
C LEU A 210 -14.61 8.01 -5.46
N PRO A 211 -14.20 6.76 -5.15
CA PRO A 211 -15.13 5.65 -5.08
C PRO A 211 -16.14 5.88 -3.95
N VAL A 212 -17.38 5.48 -4.19
CA VAL A 212 -18.45 5.51 -3.17
C VAL A 212 -18.27 4.31 -2.23
N MET A 213 -18.34 4.57 -0.92
CA MET A 213 -18.28 3.52 0.09
C MET A 213 -19.44 2.55 -0.04
N GLY A 214 -19.13 1.26 0.11
CA GLY A 214 -20.15 0.23 0.27
C GLY A 214 -20.65 0.13 1.71
N ASN A 215 -21.58 -0.79 1.93
CA ASN A 215 -22.11 -1.07 3.27
C ASN A 215 -21.27 -2.13 3.97
N THR A 216 -20.93 -1.89 5.24
CA THR A 216 -20.35 -2.92 6.09
C THR A 216 -21.33 -4.08 6.26
N ALA A 217 -20.89 -5.29 5.96
CA ALA A 217 -21.71 -6.48 6.14
C ALA A 217 -21.91 -6.79 7.63
N ARG A 218 -23.15 -7.06 8.05
CA ARG A 218 -23.52 -7.22 9.48
C ARG A 218 -22.88 -8.43 10.17
N ASN A 219 -22.40 -9.40 9.38
CA ASN A 219 -21.73 -10.61 9.86
C ASN A 219 -20.21 -10.40 10.06
N LEU A 220 -19.68 -9.21 9.75
CA LEU A 220 -18.26 -8.91 9.92
C LEU A 220 -18.03 -8.19 11.24
N ILE A 221 -17.10 -8.71 12.04
CA ILE A 221 -16.63 -8.08 13.26
C ILE A 221 -15.14 -7.73 13.07
N GLY A 222 -14.81 -6.44 13.09
CA GLY A 222 -13.43 -5.97 13.01
C GLY A 222 -12.70 -6.06 14.34
N PHE A 223 -11.44 -6.51 14.30
CA PHE A 223 -10.47 -6.51 15.39
C PHE A 223 -9.20 -5.79 14.92
N SER A 224 -8.26 -5.49 15.81
CA SER A 224 -7.03 -4.77 15.43
C SER A 224 -6.09 -5.57 14.53
N ASN A 225 -6.24 -6.90 14.52
CA ASN A 225 -5.42 -7.83 13.73
C ASN A 225 -6.17 -8.52 12.58
N GLY A 226 -7.43 -8.16 12.31
CA GLY A 226 -8.21 -8.76 11.22
C GLY A 226 -9.72 -8.68 11.43
N VAL A 227 -10.44 -9.49 10.67
CA VAL A 227 -11.91 -9.48 10.61
C VAL A 227 -12.42 -10.90 10.82
N PHE A 228 -13.38 -11.05 11.72
CA PHE A 228 -14.09 -12.30 11.94
C PHE A 228 -15.42 -12.29 11.18
N ASP A 229 -15.62 -13.26 10.29
CA ASP A 229 -16.90 -13.51 9.63
C ASP A 229 -17.73 -14.48 10.47
N THR A 230 -18.77 -13.99 11.13
CA THR A 230 -19.65 -14.80 11.98
C THR A 230 -20.40 -15.85 11.18
N ARG A 231 -20.70 -15.60 9.90
CA ARG A 231 -21.43 -16.53 9.04
C ARG A 231 -20.59 -17.76 8.68
N LEU A 232 -19.30 -17.56 8.43
CA LEU A 232 -18.36 -18.63 8.08
C LEU A 232 -17.63 -19.19 9.31
N GLY A 233 -17.65 -18.48 10.43
CA GLY A 233 -16.89 -18.83 11.63
C GLY A 233 -15.37 -18.72 11.43
N GLN A 234 -14.92 -17.82 10.55
CA GLN A 234 -13.53 -17.72 10.12
C GLN A 234 -12.96 -16.33 10.39
N PHE A 235 -11.71 -16.31 10.85
CA PHE A 235 -10.91 -15.11 10.98
C PHE A 235 -10.01 -14.92 9.75
N ARG A 236 -9.95 -13.70 9.21
CA ARG A 236 -9.13 -13.37 8.03
C ARG A 236 -8.50 -11.98 8.16
N PRO A 237 -7.44 -11.67 7.37
CA PRO A 237 -6.90 -10.31 7.29
C PRO A 237 -7.94 -9.29 6.82
N HIS A 238 -7.68 -8.01 7.13
CA HIS A 238 -8.51 -6.90 6.67
C HIS A 238 -8.57 -6.78 5.15
N ASP A 239 -9.74 -6.43 4.64
CA ASP A 239 -9.93 -6.00 3.27
C ASP A 239 -10.65 -4.65 3.27
N LYS A 240 -10.11 -3.68 2.54
CA LYS A 240 -10.72 -2.35 2.38
C LYS A 240 -12.14 -2.41 1.80
N LYS A 241 -12.45 -3.45 1.03
CA LYS A 241 -13.78 -3.71 0.44
C LYS A 241 -14.83 -4.17 1.45
N ASP A 242 -14.44 -4.46 2.69
CA ASP A 242 -15.39 -4.76 3.77
C ASP A 242 -16.07 -3.50 4.32
N TRP A 243 -15.52 -2.32 4.00
CA TRP A 243 -16.05 -1.02 4.41
C TRP A 243 -16.27 -0.90 5.92
N LEU A 244 -15.37 -1.49 6.72
CA LEU A 244 -15.46 -1.42 8.18
C LEU A 244 -15.22 0.02 8.64
N ILE A 245 -16.15 0.54 9.44
CA ILE A 245 -16.05 1.88 10.06
C ILE A 245 -15.71 1.81 11.55
N VAL A 246 -15.88 0.63 12.16
CA VAL A 246 -15.59 0.35 13.57
C VAL A 246 -14.92 -1.01 13.67
N ALA A 247 -13.85 -1.07 14.46
CA ALA A 247 -13.18 -2.30 14.84
C ALA A 247 -12.80 -2.24 16.33
N SER A 248 -12.73 -3.40 16.96
CA SER A 248 -12.18 -3.54 18.31
C SER A 248 -10.68 -3.25 18.29
N GLU A 249 -10.17 -2.51 19.27
CA GLU A 249 -8.72 -2.30 19.45
C GLU A 249 -8.02 -3.58 19.95
N LEU A 250 -8.78 -4.51 20.54
CA LEU A 250 -8.24 -5.78 21.01
C LEU A 250 -8.04 -6.75 19.84
N PRO A 251 -6.96 -7.53 19.83
CA PRO A 251 -6.75 -8.56 18.83
C PRO A 251 -7.71 -9.73 19.04
N PHE A 252 -8.09 -10.37 17.94
CA PHE A 252 -8.71 -11.69 17.98
C PHE A 252 -7.63 -12.75 18.26
N SER A 253 -7.91 -13.66 19.18
CA SER A 253 -7.10 -14.86 19.44
C SER A 253 -7.99 -16.09 19.38
N GLU A 254 -7.44 -17.19 18.89
CA GLU A 254 -8.09 -18.49 19.06
C GLU A 254 -8.11 -18.88 20.55
N PRO A 255 -9.12 -19.65 20.99
CA PRO A 255 -9.18 -20.12 22.36
C PRO A 255 -7.94 -20.96 22.70
N ALA A 256 -7.32 -20.69 23.84
CA ALA A 256 -6.23 -21.50 24.35
C ALA A 256 -6.73 -22.92 24.68
N GLU A 257 -5.82 -23.91 24.67
CA GLU A 257 -6.18 -25.29 25.01
C GLU A 257 -6.69 -25.37 26.46
N GLY A 258 -7.93 -25.87 26.63
CA GLY A 258 -8.59 -25.89 27.94
C GLY A 258 -9.23 -24.56 28.38
N GLU A 259 -9.26 -23.56 27.50
CA GLU A 259 -9.97 -22.31 27.75
C GLU A 259 -11.48 -22.56 27.84
N THR A 260 -12.04 -22.26 29.01
CA THR A 260 -13.48 -22.31 29.24
C THR A 260 -13.91 -21.03 29.93
N LEU A 261 -15.14 -20.59 29.65
CA LEU A 261 -15.71 -19.41 30.33
C LEU A 261 -15.69 -19.56 31.85
N ALA A 262 -15.87 -20.78 32.35
CA ALA A 262 -15.86 -21.06 33.79
C ALA A 262 -14.50 -20.78 34.45
N THR A 263 -13.41 -21.05 33.74
CA THR A 263 -12.04 -20.93 34.28
C THR A 263 -11.38 -19.61 33.92
N HIS A 264 -11.59 -19.11 32.70
CA HIS A 264 -10.90 -17.93 32.16
C HIS A 264 -11.75 -16.66 32.21
N ALA A 265 -13.08 -16.80 32.37
CA ALA A 265 -13.99 -15.68 32.55
C ALA A 265 -14.96 -15.91 33.74
N PRO A 266 -14.47 -16.21 34.97
CA PRO A 266 -15.29 -16.76 36.05
C PRO A 266 -16.42 -15.81 36.50
N ASN A 267 -16.20 -14.48 36.41
CA ASN A 267 -17.23 -13.50 36.73
C ASN A 267 -18.34 -13.45 35.67
N PHE A 268 -17.96 -13.48 34.38
CA PHE A 268 -18.91 -13.56 33.27
C PHE A 268 -19.70 -14.86 33.33
N TRP A 269 -19.02 -15.99 33.61
CA TRP A 269 -19.67 -17.28 33.79
C TRP A 269 -20.67 -17.29 34.94
N LYS A 270 -20.30 -16.77 36.13
CA LYS A 270 -21.24 -16.64 37.26
C LYS A 270 -22.43 -15.76 36.92
N TRP A 271 -22.19 -14.63 36.25
CA TRP A 271 -23.26 -13.74 35.80
C TRP A 271 -24.20 -14.43 34.80
N LEU A 272 -23.64 -15.14 33.81
CA LEU A 272 -24.40 -15.87 32.80
C LEU A 272 -25.28 -16.94 33.44
N ARG A 273 -24.68 -17.78 34.30
CA ARG A 273 -25.39 -18.83 35.05
C ARG A 273 -26.52 -18.25 35.91
N ARG A 274 -26.28 -17.12 36.58
CA ARG A 274 -27.32 -16.45 37.37
C ARG A 274 -28.44 -15.88 36.50
N SER A 275 -28.10 -15.28 35.37
CA SER A 275 -29.05 -14.65 34.45
C SER A 275 -29.97 -15.65 33.76
N VAL A 276 -29.53 -16.89 33.57
CA VAL A 276 -30.30 -17.96 32.92
C VAL A 276 -30.89 -18.98 33.90
N ALA A 277 -30.81 -18.70 35.21
CA ALA A 277 -31.23 -19.60 36.28
C ALA A 277 -30.64 -21.01 36.12
N ASP A 278 -29.33 -21.06 35.86
CA ASP A 278 -28.54 -22.29 35.74
C ASP A 278 -28.96 -23.24 34.61
N ASN A 279 -29.73 -22.75 33.63
CA ASN A 279 -30.23 -23.54 32.52
C ASN A 279 -29.26 -23.52 31.32
N ASP A 280 -28.67 -24.67 31.00
CA ASP A 280 -27.68 -24.83 29.92
C ASP A 280 -28.20 -24.36 28.56
N ARG A 281 -29.42 -24.77 28.17
CA ARG A 281 -30.01 -24.39 26.88
C ARG A 281 -30.27 -22.89 26.76
N LYS A 282 -30.59 -22.22 27.87
CA LYS A 282 -30.73 -20.75 27.90
C LYS A 282 -29.38 -20.06 27.91
N ALA A 283 -28.38 -20.59 28.60
CA ALA A 283 -27.01 -20.11 28.56
C ALA A 283 -26.46 -20.18 27.13
N ASP A 284 -26.63 -21.32 26.46
CA ASP A 284 -26.27 -21.51 25.06
C ASP A 284 -27.00 -20.53 24.17
N ARG A 285 -28.30 -20.29 24.37
CA ARG A 285 -29.05 -19.26 23.61
C ARG A 285 -28.56 -17.84 23.88
N VAL A 286 -28.06 -17.53 25.07
CA VAL A 286 -27.53 -16.19 25.39
C VAL A 286 -26.13 -16.02 24.81
N LEU A 287 -25.29 -17.06 24.87
CA LEU A 287 -23.98 -17.09 24.21
C LEU A 287 -24.16 -17.03 22.68
N VAL A 288 -25.12 -17.79 22.18
CA VAL A 288 -25.57 -17.71 20.80
C VAL A 288 -26.14 -16.34 20.51
N CYS A 289 -26.97 -15.67 21.31
CA CYS A 289 -27.42 -14.29 21.01
C CYS A 289 -26.30 -13.25 21.12
N ALA A 290 -25.29 -13.50 21.96
CA ALA A 290 -24.08 -12.69 22.03
C ALA A 290 -23.21 -12.82 20.77
N VAL A 291 -23.37 -13.91 19.99
CA VAL A 291 -22.52 -14.21 18.82
C VAL A 291 -23.28 -14.61 17.52
N HIS A 292 -24.60 -14.73 17.53
CA HIS A 292 -25.47 -14.98 16.39
C HIS A 292 -26.22 -13.69 16.05
N GLY A 293 -26.03 -13.12 14.87
CA GLY A 293 -26.15 -13.83 13.60
C GLY A 293 -25.06 -14.86 13.23
N ALA A 294 -25.38 -16.16 13.40
CA ALA A 294 -24.99 -17.32 12.57
C ALA A 294 -24.78 -18.62 13.37
N GLY A 295 -25.52 -19.66 12.95
CA GLY A 295 -25.84 -20.97 13.52
C GLY A 295 -24.76 -21.94 14.02
N GLU A 296 -23.62 -21.53 14.54
CA GLU A 296 -22.72 -22.39 15.34
C GLU A 296 -22.09 -21.60 16.49
N PRO A 297 -21.81 -22.22 17.66
CA PRO A 297 -21.33 -21.50 18.83
C PRO A 297 -19.92 -20.99 18.56
N VAL A 298 -19.83 -19.80 17.96
CA VAL A 298 -18.61 -19.00 17.94
C VAL A 298 -18.27 -18.76 19.41
N ARG A 299 -17.27 -19.52 19.85
CA ARG A 299 -16.72 -19.50 21.20
C ARG A 299 -16.21 -18.09 21.43
N LEU A 300 -16.79 -17.39 22.42
CA LEU A 300 -16.34 -16.06 22.82
C LEU A 300 -14.82 -16.08 23.02
N ALA A 301 -14.10 -15.38 22.15
CA ALA A 301 -12.77 -14.88 22.49
C ALA A 301 -12.98 -13.85 23.61
N VAL A 302 -12.68 -14.24 24.84
CA VAL A 302 -12.80 -13.35 25.99
C VAL A 302 -11.56 -12.47 26.04
N VAL A 303 -11.83 -11.17 26.00
CA VAL A 303 -11.00 -10.09 26.50
C VAL A 303 -10.31 -10.50 27.80
N SER A 304 -8.99 -10.72 27.74
CA SER A 304 -8.11 -10.63 28.90
C SER A 304 -7.47 -9.25 28.96
#